data_AF-A0A1Y3W4Z8-F1
#
_entry.id   AF-A0A1Y3W4Z8-F1
#
_cell.length_a   1.000
_cell.length_b   1.000
_cell.length_c   1.000
_cell.angle_alpha   90.00
_cell.angle_beta   90.00
_cell.angle_gamma   90.00
#
_symmetry.space_group_name_H-M   'P 1'
#
loop_
_entity.id
_entity.type
_entity.pdbx_description
1 polymer ?
#
loop_
_entity_poly.entity_id
_entity_poly.type
_entity_poly.pdbx_seq_one_letter_code
_entity_poly.pdbx_strand_id
1 'polypeptide(L)' 'MVKPSHFYRKFALKGKYIALWISINLLKNRRALLGLTQQDLADYTGLSPQIIKSIETGKQIHKRSYQERLHRFLRNN' A
#
# COMPACT_ATOMS: atom_id res chain seq x y z
N MET A 1 13.44 -4.75 11.89
CA MET A 1 13.29 -5.35 10.53
C MET A 1 11.98 -6.14 10.47
N VAL A 2 10.97 -5.66 9.73
CA VAL A 2 9.72 -6.41 9.51
C VAL A 2 10.04 -7.57 8.56
N LYS A 3 9.92 -8.81 9.04
CA LYS A 3 10.16 -10.01 8.21
C LYS A 3 9.09 -10.06 7.11
N PRO A 4 9.46 -10.21 5.83
CA PRO A 4 8.48 -10.37 4.77
C PRO A 4 7.70 -11.67 5.03
N SER A 5 6.36 -11.58 5.05
CA SER A 5 5.48 -12.74 5.16
C SER A 5 5.83 -13.78 4.08
N HIS A 6 5.62 -15.07 4.38
CA HIS A 6 5.87 -16.20 3.48
C HIS A 6 5.29 -15.99 2.07
N PHE A 7 4.16 -15.27 1.98
CA PHE A 7 3.55 -14.87 0.72
C PHE A 7 4.50 -14.08 -0.19
N TYR A 8 5.26 -13.13 0.37
CA TYR A 8 6.20 -12.29 -0.39
C TYR A 8 7.44 -13.06 -0.86
N ARG A 9 7.90 -14.05 -0.10
CA ARG A 9 9.09 -14.86 -0.46
C ARG A 9 8.88 -15.68 -1.73
N LYS A 10 7.68 -16.19 -1.98
CA LYS A 10 7.37 -17.02 -3.16
C LYS A 10 7.33 -16.20 -4.47
N PHE A 11 7.13 -14.88 -4.40
CA PHE A 11 6.95 -14.00 -5.57
C PHE A 11 8.07 -12.94 -5.75
N ALA A 12 9.01 -12.85 -4.80
CA ALA A 12 10.12 -11.88 -4.79
C ALA A 12 11.09 -11.99 -5.99
N LEU A 13 11.00 -13.06 -6.80
CA LEU A 13 11.86 -13.28 -7.97
C LEU A 13 11.49 -12.41 -9.19
N LYS A 14 10.37 -11.67 -9.18
CA LYS A 14 9.98 -10.74 -10.26
C LYS A 14 9.97 -9.30 -9.73
N GLY A 15 10.92 -8.46 -10.17
CA GLY A 15 11.18 -7.09 -9.68
C GLY A 15 9.99 -6.12 -9.55
N LYS A 16 8.83 -6.42 -10.16
CA LYS A 16 7.56 -5.69 -9.96
C LYS A 16 7.07 -5.63 -8.51
N TYR A 17 7.43 -6.60 -7.66
CA TYR A 17 6.92 -6.68 -6.28
C TYR A 17 7.78 -5.95 -5.25
N ILE A 18 9.09 -5.74 -5.51
CA ILE A 18 9.95 -4.93 -4.64
C ILE A 18 9.44 -3.48 -4.63
N ALA A 19 9.12 -2.93 -5.81
CA ALA A 19 8.50 -1.62 -5.95
C ALA A 19 7.14 -1.54 -5.23
N LEU A 20 6.32 -2.60 -5.31
CA LEU A 20 5.03 -2.67 -4.61
C LEU A 20 5.21 -2.68 -3.08
N TRP A 21 6.16 -3.47 -2.57
CA TRP A 21 6.42 -3.56 -1.13
C TRP A 21 7.00 -2.27 -0.55
N ILE A 22 7.90 -1.60 -1.29
CA ILE A 22 8.40 -0.26 -0.94
C ILE A 22 7.24 0.73 -0.90
N SER A 23 6.33 0.68 -1.87
CA SER A 23 5.15 1.56 -1.93
C SER A 23 4.17 1.32 -0.77
N ILE A 24 4.00 0.08 -0.33
CA ILE A 24 3.13 -0.28 0.81
C ILE A 24 3.69 0.27 2.14
N ASN A 25 4.99 0.09 2.38
CA ASN A 25 5.63 0.64 3.58
C ASN A 25 5.65 2.16 3.56
N LEU A 26 5.89 2.77 2.40
CA LEU A 26 5.85 4.22 2.23
C LEU A 26 4.45 4.78 2.52
N LEU A 27 3.39 4.11 2.04
CA LEU A 27 2.00 4.49 2.32
C LEU A 27 1.67 4.45 3.81
N LYS A 28 2.06 3.39 4.51
CA LYS A 28 1.88 3.27 5.96
C LYS A 28 2.61 4.38 6.72
N ASN A 29 3.87 4.61 6.38
CA ASN A 29 4.69 5.62 7.04
C ASN A 29 4.15 7.03 6.78
N ARG A 30 3.78 7.34 5.54
CA ARG A 30 3.11 8.61 5.18
C ARG A 30 1.83 8.82 5.95
N ARG A 31 0.97 7.81 6.01
CA ARG A 31 -0.29 7.88 6.75
C ARG A 31 -0.05 8.14 8.23
N ALA A 32 0.90 7.44 8.84
CA ALA A 32 1.28 7.63 10.24
C ALA A 32 1.88 9.01 10.51
N LEU A 33 2.74 9.53 9.62
CA LEU A 33 3.33 10.87 9.72
C LEU A 33 2.29 11.98 9.62
N LEU A 34 1.25 11.79 8.80
CA LEU A 34 0.15 12.73 8.64
C LEU A 34 -0.94 12.57 9.71
N GLY A 35 -0.80 11.61 10.65
CA GLY A 35 -1.81 11.33 11.67
C GLY A 35 -3.13 10.79 11.10
N LEU A 36 -3.14 10.29 9.87
CA LEU A 36 -4.35 9.89 9.16
C LEU A 36 -4.80 8.49 9.58
N THR A 37 -6.11 8.32 9.75
CA THR A 37 -6.71 7.00 9.92
C THR A 37 -6.77 6.27 8.58
N GLN A 38 -7.03 4.96 8.61
CA GLN A 38 -7.29 4.20 7.37
C GLN A 38 -8.58 4.68 6.68
N GLN A 39 -9.52 5.24 7.43
CA GLN A 39 -10.75 5.83 6.91
C GLN A 39 -10.46 7.14 6.18
N ASP A 40 -9.65 8.02 6.77
CA ASP A 40 -9.28 9.28 6.10
C ASP A 40 -8.57 9.01 4.77
N LEU A 41 -7.64 8.05 4.76
CA LEU A 41 -6.95 7.64 3.53
C LEU A 41 -7.93 7.02 2.51
N ALA A 42 -8.92 6.28 2.97
CA ALA A 42 -9.99 5.72 2.14
C ALA A 42 -10.81 6.85 1.49
N ASP A 43 -11.15 7.89 2.24
CA ASP A 43 -11.92 9.05 1.77
C ASP A 43 -11.10 9.89 0.77
N TYR A 44 -9.82 10.15 1.05
CA TYR A 44 -8.90 10.84 0.14
C TYR A 44 -8.70 10.11 -1.18
N THR A 45 -8.57 8.79 -1.12
CA THR A 45 -8.30 7.99 -2.30
C THR A 45 -9.57 7.55 -2.99
N GLY A 46 -10.73 7.62 -2.33
CA GLY A 46 -12.02 7.02 -2.72
C GLY A 46 -11.96 5.50 -2.88
N LEU A 47 -11.09 4.83 -2.11
CA LEU A 47 -11.03 3.38 -1.99
C LEU A 47 -11.73 2.96 -0.70
N SER A 48 -12.17 1.70 -0.60
CA SER A 48 -12.74 1.24 0.67
C SER A 48 -11.67 1.04 1.75
N PRO A 49 -11.98 1.24 3.03
CA PRO A 49 -11.04 0.98 4.14
C PRO A 49 -10.54 -0.46 4.17
N GLN A 50 -11.38 -1.42 3.74
CA GLN A 50 -10.99 -2.82 3.58
C GLN A 50 -9.91 -3.02 2.51
N ILE A 51 -10.01 -2.28 1.39
CA ILE A 51 -8.98 -2.28 0.35
C ILE A 51 -7.69 -1.72 0.95
N ILE A 52 -7.72 -0.54 1.57
CA ILE A 52 -6.56 0.08 2.22
C ILE A 52 -5.88 -0.90 3.20
N LYS A 53 -6.66 -1.56 4.07
CA LYS A 53 -6.17 -2.59 5.00
C LYS A 53 -5.54 -3.79 4.28
N SER A 54 -6.12 -4.24 3.18
CA SER A 54 -5.59 -5.34 2.37
C SER A 54 -4.28 -4.97 1.65
N ILE A 55 -4.15 -3.69 1.22
CA ILE A 55 -2.93 -3.12 0.64
C ILE A 55 -1.83 -3.07 1.71
N GLU A 56 -2.17 -2.52 2.87
CA GLU A 56 -1.28 -2.34 4.01
C GLU A 56 -0.76 -3.67 4.60
N THR A 57 -1.55 -4.74 4.49
CA THR A 57 -1.17 -6.09 4.88
C THR A 57 -0.55 -6.89 3.71
N GLY A 58 -0.62 -6.34 2.50
CA GLY A 58 -0.33 -6.92 1.19
C GLY A 58 -0.87 -8.34 1.00
N LYS A 59 -2.12 -8.51 1.40
CA LYS A 59 -2.90 -9.75 1.22
C LYS A 59 -3.46 -9.92 -0.19
N GLN A 60 -3.43 -8.89 -1.04
CA GLN A 60 -4.10 -8.89 -2.35
C GLN A 60 -3.21 -8.43 -3.52
N ILE A 61 -3.55 -8.90 -4.72
CA ILE A 61 -2.94 -8.48 -5.99
C ILE A 61 -3.80 -7.33 -6.50
N HIS A 62 -3.26 -6.12 -6.44
CA HIS A 62 -4.05 -4.91 -6.62
C HIS A 62 -4.22 -4.57 -8.11
N LYS A 63 -5.45 -4.18 -8.50
CA LYS A 63 -5.73 -3.60 -9.81
C LYS A 63 -4.90 -2.34 -10.02
N ARG A 64 -4.44 -2.11 -11.26
CA ARG A 64 -3.61 -0.95 -11.65
C ARG A 64 -4.23 0.38 -11.22
N SER A 65 -5.55 0.52 -11.32
CA SER A 65 -6.27 1.74 -10.92
C SER A 65 -6.12 2.09 -9.44
N TYR A 66 -5.97 1.10 -8.55
CA TYR A 66 -5.77 1.34 -7.12
C TYR A 66 -4.35 1.84 -6.86
N GLN A 67 -3.38 1.27 -7.58
CA GLN A 67 -1.99 1.71 -7.51
C GLN A 67 -1.86 3.17 -7.96
N GLU A 68 -2.53 3.56 -9.05
CA GLU A 68 -2.49 4.95 -9.56
C GLU A 68 -3.08 5.97 -8.57
N ARG A 69 -4.21 5.64 -7.92
CA ARG A 69 -4.82 6.49 -6.89
C ARG A 69 -3.91 6.66 -5.68
N LEU A 70 -3.26 5.59 -5.24
CA LEU A 70 -2.28 5.62 -4.14
C LEU A 70 -1.00 6.37 -4.52
N HIS A 71 -0.49 6.18 -5.74
CA HIS A 71 0.67 6.90 -6.23
C HIS A 71 0.41 8.41 -6.29
N ARG A 72 -0.81 8.83 -6.68
CA ARG A 72 -1.20 10.24 -6.64
C ARG A 72 -1.17 10.80 -5.22
N PHE A 73 -1.71 10.06 -4.25
CA PHE A 73 -1.65 10.45 -2.83
C PHE A 73 -0.21 10.62 -2.33
N LEU A 74 0.67 9.68 -2.67
CA LEU A 74 2.08 9.69 -2.29
C LEU A 74 2.90 10.80 -2.97
N ARG A 75 2.46 11.31 -4.12
CA ARG A 75 3.15 12.36 -4.88
C ARG A 75 2.76 13.77 -4.45
N ASN A 76 1.51 13.94 -3.99
CA ASN A 76 0.93 15.26 -3.68
C ASN A 76 1.06 15.67 -2.21
N ASN A 77 1.68 14.83 -1.39
CA ASN A 77 2.05 15.13 -0.02
C ASN A 77 3.52 14.76 0.13
#